data_AF-A0A2N3V9H1-F1
#
_entry.id   AF-A0A2N3V9H1-F1
#
_cell.length_a   1.000
_cell.length_b   1.000
_cell.length_c   1.000
_cell.angle_alpha   90.00
_cell.angle_beta   90.00
_cell.angle_gamma   90.00
#
_symmetry.space_group_name_H-M   'P 1'
#
loop_
_entity.id
_entity.type
_entity.pdbx_description
1 polymer ?
#
loop_
_entity_poly.entity_id
_entity_poly.type
_entity_poly.pdbx_seq_one_letter_code
_entity_poly.pdbx_strand_id
1 'polypeptide(L)'
;MLAGHSVPVVVKGNTDRADTVKSHYRASAALAGVFGRRYRSGVDKTHVTAEFSGADPDRVAARSTWQRMTPPLIAAGLGVGTLALLHFRDPHVEGSYGLCPVYALFGVYCPGCGGMRAMHNLTDGNILDSLHSNLLALPLTIAFAVFVIDWIVRARRGRRWRVPGLSAVTVWSFFGLLAFYTVLRNTPWGTWLTPV
;
A
#
# COMPACT_ATOMS: atom_id res chain seq x y z
N MET A 1 77.05 -24.22 70.22
CA MET A 1 76.33 -23.70 71.40
C MET A 1 75.15 -22.87 70.91
N LEU A 2 73.93 -23.32 71.24
CA LEU A 2 72.70 -22.56 71.58
C LEU A 2 72.23 -21.43 70.62
N ALA A 3 71.11 -21.62 69.91
CA ALA A 3 69.72 -21.26 70.31
C ALA A 3 69.41 -19.75 70.11
N GLY A 4 68.32 -19.26 69.51
CA GLY A 4 67.14 -19.85 68.87
C GLY A 4 66.14 -18.73 68.49
N HIS A 5 65.04 -19.13 67.82
CA HIS A 5 63.69 -18.49 67.74
C HIS A 5 63.58 -17.11 67.03
N SER A 6 62.59 -16.77 66.19
CA SER A 6 61.24 -17.30 65.86
C SER A 6 60.65 -16.48 64.68
N VAL A 7 60.09 -17.09 63.59
CA VAL A 7 58.63 -17.15 63.16
C VAL A 7 58.04 -15.81 62.60
N PRO A 8 56.99 -15.67 61.72
CA PRO A 8 56.22 -16.52 60.76
C PRO A 8 56.13 -15.94 59.28
N VAL A 9 55.93 -16.72 58.19
CA VAL A 9 54.68 -17.06 57.40
C VAL A 9 54.25 -16.05 56.28
N VAL A 10 54.06 -16.59 55.04
CA VAL A 10 53.04 -16.24 53.97
C VAL A 10 53.31 -15.00 53.07
N VAL A 11 53.25 -14.98 51.72
CA VAL A 11 52.68 -15.81 50.63
C VAL A 11 53.51 -15.71 49.33
N LYS A 12 53.72 -16.86 48.70
CA LYS A 12 53.77 -17.19 47.26
C LYS A 12 53.68 -16.06 46.19
N GLY A 13 54.72 -16.00 45.35
CA GLY A 13 54.61 -16.33 43.93
C GLY A 13 54.08 -15.26 42.97
N ASN A 14 55.02 -14.47 42.47
CA ASN A 14 54.92 -13.36 41.52
C ASN A 14 54.26 -13.73 40.17
N THR A 15 53.10 -13.10 39.89
CA THR A 15 52.53 -12.60 38.60
C THR A 15 52.67 -13.30 37.23
N ASP A 16 53.30 -14.47 37.09
CA ASP A 16 53.60 -15.07 35.77
C ASP A 16 52.40 -15.72 35.01
N ARG A 17 51.18 -15.68 35.54
CA ARG A 17 50.02 -16.41 34.96
C ARG A 17 48.95 -15.54 34.32
N ALA A 18 48.94 -14.23 34.54
CA ALA A 18 47.92 -13.35 33.96
C ALA A 18 48.27 -12.91 32.53
N ASP A 19 49.55 -12.90 32.16
CA ASP A 19 50.02 -12.43 30.87
C ASP A 19 49.97 -13.51 29.77
N THR A 20 49.87 -14.79 30.14
CA THR A 20 49.77 -15.90 29.19
C THR A 20 48.39 -16.03 28.52
N VAL A 21 47.32 -15.47 29.10
CA VAL A 21 45.96 -15.55 28.53
C VAL A 21 45.70 -14.46 27.48
N LYS A 22 46.42 -13.33 27.53
CA LYS A 22 46.31 -12.26 26.52
C LYS A 22 47.03 -12.57 25.21
N SER A 23 47.96 -13.54 25.19
CA SER A 23 48.71 -13.89 23.97
C SER A 23 47.88 -14.73 22.97
N HIS A 24 46.90 -15.51 23.45
CA HIS A 24 46.13 -16.41 22.58
C HIS A 24 45.01 -15.71 21.78
N TYR A 25 44.48 -14.57 22.23
CA TYR A 25 43.47 -13.83 21.45
C TYR A 25 44.06 -12.97 20.32
N ARG A 26 45.32 -12.54 20.43
CA ARG A 26 45.99 -11.73 19.38
C ARG A 26 46.57 -12.57 18.24
N ALA A 27 46.75 -13.88 18.45
CA ALA A 27 47.25 -14.78 17.41
C ALA A 27 46.20 -15.15 16.35
N SER A 28 44.89 -15.11 16.67
CA SER A 28 43.82 -15.45 15.71
C SER A 28 43.42 -14.29 14.79
N ALA A 29 43.70 -13.04 15.15
CA ALA A 29 43.40 -11.86 14.33
C ALA A 29 44.48 -11.56 13.25
N ALA A 30 45.68 -12.13 13.39
CA ALA A 30 46.81 -11.85 12.51
C ALA A 30 46.81 -12.67 11.21
N LEU A 31 46.06 -13.78 11.11
CA LEU A 31 46.05 -14.66 9.93
C LEU A 31 44.92 -14.38 8.94
N ALA A 32 43.87 -13.65 9.32
CA ALA A 32 42.83 -13.21 8.37
C ALA A 32 43.23 -11.95 7.57
N GLY A 33 44.27 -11.23 8.01
CA GLY A 33 44.66 -9.93 7.45
C GLY A 33 45.64 -9.97 6.27
N VAL A 34 46.14 -11.15 5.89
CA VAL A 34 47.25 -11.26 4.90
C VAL A 34 46.75 -11.58 3.48
N PHE A 35 45.56 -12.13 3.29
CA PHE A 35 45.08 -12.56 1.95
C PHE A 35 44.03 -11.67 1.27
N GLY A 36 43.37 -10.74 1.98
CA GLY A 36 42.36 -9.84 1.36
C GLY A 36 42.91 -8.53 0.78
N ARG A 37 44.18 -8.20 1.06
CA ARG A 37 44.73 -6.86 0.81
C ARG A 37 45.30 -6.63 -0.60
N ARG A 38 45.27 -7.64 -1.47
CA ARG A 38 45.98 -7.59 -2.77
C ARG A 38 45.08 -7.44 -4.02
N TYR A 39 43.79 -7.12 -3.87
CA TYR A 39 42.87 -7.12 -5.03
C TYR A 39 41.94 -5.90 -5.19
N ARG A 40 42.34 -4.69 -4.78
CA ARG A 40 41.70 -3.48 -5.32
C ARG A 40 42.46 -2.16 -5.12
N SER A 41 43.79 -2.16 -5.31
CA SER A 41 44.54 -0.91 -5.50
C SER A 41 44.65 -0.61 -7.00
N GLY A 42 43.74 0.21 -7.53
CA GLY A 42 43.80 0.61 -8.95
C GLY A 42 42.47 1.01 -9.60
N VAL A 43 41.54 1.61 -8.86
CA VAL A 43 40.40 2.30 -9.49
C VAL A 43 40.31 3.68 -8.87
N ASP A 44 40.71 4.66 -9.67
CA ASP A 44 40.44 6.08 -9.50
C ASP A 44 38.94 6.31 -9.19
N LYS A 45 38.63 6.92 -8.05
CA LYS A 45 37.26 7.05 -7.51
C LYS A 45 36.82 8.50 -7.36
N THR A 46 37.48 9.47 -7.97
CA THR A 46 37.17 10.88 -7.76
C THR A 46 36.10 11.47 -8.69
N HIS A 47 35.45 10.71 -9.58
CA HIS A 47 34.48 11.32 -10.52
C HIS A 47 33.12 10.63 -10.69
N VAL A 48 32.65 9.76 -9.77
CA VAL A 48 31.33 9.10 -9.98
C VAL A 48 30.39 9.08 -8.76
N THR A 49 30.68 9.75 -7.65
CA THR A 49 29.78 9.71 -6.46
C THR A 49 29.40 11.08 -5.88
N ALA A 50 29.12 12.07 -6.73
CA ALA A 50 28.66 13.39 -6.26
C ALA A 50 27.31 13.87 -6.82
N GLU A 51 26.64 13.14 -7.72
CA GLU A 51 25.45 13.67 -8.43
C GLU A 51 24.14 12.91 -8.13
N PHE A 52 23.95 12.37 -6.92
CA PHE A 52 22.62 11.89 -6.50
C PHE A 52 22.38 12.02 -4.99
N SER A 53 22.92 13.08 -4.38
CA SER A 53 22.69 13.43 -2.97
C SER A 53 22.16 14.86 -2.85
N GLY A 54 21.05 15.15 -3.54
CA GLY A 54 20.48 16.49 -3.61
C GLY A 54 18.96 16.53 -3.66
N ALA A 55 18.25 15.50 -3.17
CA ALA A 55 16.84 15.66 -2.83
C ALA A 55 16.78 16.42 -1.50
N ASP A 56 16.86 17.75 -1.60
CA ASP A 56 16.61 18.68 -0.50
C ASP A 56 15.36 18.24 0.28
N PRO A 57 15.47 17.81 1.56
CA PRO A 57 14.34 17.36 2.36
C PRO A 57 13.30 18.49 2.54
N ASP A 58 13.72 19.75 2.40
CA ASP A 58 12.85 20.91 2.52
C ASP A 58 11.99 21.11 1.26
N ARG A 59 12.47 20.67 0.07
CA ARG A 59 11.65 20.62 -1.16
C ARG A 59 10.53 19.59 -1.08
N VAL A 60 10.70 18.50 -0.34
CA VAL A 60 9.65 17.48 -0.14
C VAL A 60 8.59 18.00 0.85
N ALA A 61 8.98 18.87 1.80
CA ALA A 61 8.10 19.45 2.80
C ALA A 61 7.17 20.55 2.24
N ALA A 62 7.59 21.25 1.20
CA ALA A 62 6.88 22.39 0.62
C ALA A 62 5.95 22.03 -0.56
N ARG A 63 5.25 20.88 -0.52
CA ARG A 63 4.16 20.68 -1.50
C ARG A 63 3.11 21.77 -1.32
N SER A 64 2.93 22.60 -2.34
CA SER A 64 1.96 23.71 -2.32
C SER A 64 0.55 23.18 -2.08
N THR A 65 -0.33 24.01 -1.49
CA THR A 65 -1.74 23.66 -1.27
C THR A 65 -2.40 23.15 -2.56
N TRP A 66 -2.04 23.75 -3.71
CA TRP A 66 -2.42 23.30 -5.04
C TRP A 66 -2.06 21.83 -5.29
N GLN A 67 -0.79 21.44 -5.12
CA GLN A 67 -0.35 20.05 -5.33
C GLN A 67 -1.06 19.03 -4.42
N ARG A 68 -1.55 19.45 -3.25
CA ARG A 68 -2.29 18.58 -2.32
C ARG A 68 -3.77 18.44 -2.73
N MET A 69 -4.34 19.47 -3.33
CA MET A 69 -5.75 19.51 -3.72
C MET A 69 -5.99 18.98 -5.14
N THR A 70 -5.01 19.04 -6.04
CA THR A 70 -5.18 18.58 -7.43
C THR A 70 -5.69 17.13 -7.51
N PRO A 71 -5.11 16.12 -6.81
CA PRO A 71 -5.56 14.74 -6.96
C PRO A 71 -7.02 14.48 -6.53
N PRO A 72 -7.49 14.89 -5.33
CA PRO A 72 -8.88 14.66 -4.95
C PRO A 72 -9.86 15.48 -5.79
N LEU A 73 -9.47 16.67 -6.28
CA LEU A 73 -10.31 17.45 -7.19
C LEU A 73 -10.45 16.78 -8.56
N ILE A 74 -9.38 16.18 -9.09
CA ILE A 74 -9.47 15.37 -10.30
C ILE A 74 -10.39 14.16 -10.07
N ALA A 75 -10.22 13.44 -8.95
CA ALA A 75 -11.07 12.29 -8.63
C ALA A 75 -12.56 12.70 -8.51
N ALA A 76 -12.85 13.81 -7.83
CA ALA A 76 -14.20 14.37 -7.74
C ALA A 76 -14.73 14.77 -9.12
N GLY A 77 -13.94 15.48 -9.92
CA GLY A 77 -14.30 15.93 -11.26
C GLY A 77 -14.59 14.78 -12.21
N LEU A 78 -13.80 13.70 -12.17
CA LEU A 78 -14.04 12.49 -12.94
C LEU A 78 -15.32 11.77 -12.50
N GLY A 79 -15.56 11.68 -11.19
CA GLY A 79 -16.78 11.08 -10.65
C GLY A 79 -18.03 11.86 -11.09
N VAL A 80 -18.03 13.17 -10.89
CA VAL A 80 -19.13 14.06 -11.31
C VAL A 80 -19.31 14.05 -12.83
N GLY A 81 -18.21 14.10 -13.59
CA GLY A 81 -18.25 14.06 -15.05
C GLY A 81 -18.82 12.75 -15.59
N THR A 82 -18.50 11.62 -14.95
CA THR A 82 -19.07 10.32 -15.31
C THR A 82 -20.57 10.26 -15.00
N LEU A 83 -20.99 10.75 -13.83
CA LEU A 83 -22.41 10.81 -13.47
C LEU A 83 -23.19 11.73 -14.41
N ALA A 84 -22.63 12.89 -14.75
CA ALA A 84 -23.24 13.81 -15.71
C ALA A 84 -23.36 13.17 -17.10
N LEU A 85 -22.32 12.48 -17.58
CA LEU A 85 -22.36 11.76 -18.86
C LEU A 85 -23.49 10.72 -18.86
N LEU A 86 -23.59 9.92 -17.80
CA LEU A 86 -24.63 8.90 -17.70
C LEU A 86 -26.04 9.50 -17.54
N HIS A 87 -26.17 10.64 -16.87
CA HIS A 87 -27.45 11.36 -16.76
C HIS A 87 -27.92 11.86 -18.13
N PHE A 88 -27.04 12.49 -18.92
CA PHE A 88 -27.42 13.07 -20.21
C PHE A 88 -27.45 12.09 -21.36
N ARG A 89 -26.67 11.00 -21.30
CA ARG A 89 -26.61 9.99 -22.34
C ARG A 89 -27.14 8.67 -21.78
N ASP A 90 -28.43 8.43 -22.05
CA ASP A 90 -29.21 7.33 -21.51
C ASP A 90 -28.64 5.93 -21.92
N PRO A 91 -28.25 5.09 -20.94
CA PRO A 91 -27.81 3.71 -21.16
C PRO A 91 -28.94 2.68 -21.37
N HIS A 92 -30.21 3.07 -21.26
CA HIS A 92 -31.36 2.23 -21.59
C HIS A 92 -31.60 2.19 -23.10
N VAL A 93 -31.24 3.25 -23.84
CA VAL A 93 -31.29 3.25 -25.29
C VAL A 93 -30.24 2.30 -25.86
N GLU A 94 -30.68 1.31 -26.65
CA GLU A 94 -29.80 0.35 -27.29
C GLU A 94 -28.75 1.03 -28.19
N GLY A 95 -27.53 0.51 -28.21
CA GLY A 95 -26.41 1.07 -28.98
C GLY A 95 -25.70 2.27 -28.35
N SER A 96 -26.13 2.74 -27.17
CA SER A 96 -25.53 3.90 -26.51
C SER A 96 -24.12 3.66 -25.96
N TYR A 97 -23.89 2.48 -25.37
CA TYR A 97 -22.61 2.10 -24.74
C TYR A 97 -22.11 0.71 -25.14
N GLY A 98 -22.66 0.16 -26.22
CA GLY A 98 -22.33 -1.19 -26.71
C GLY A 98 -22.84 -2.32 -25.81
N LEU A 99 -22.44 -3.53 -26.15
CA LEU A 99 -22.79 -4.77 -25.45
C LEU A 99 -21.77 -5.07 -24.34
N CYS A 100 -22.21 -5.72 -23.26
CA CYS A 100 -21.30 -6.20 -22.22
C CYS A 100 -20.46 -7.38 -22.76
N PRO A 101 -19.12 -7.27 -22.86
CA PRO A 101 -18.30 -8.32 -23.44
C PRO A 101 -18.32 -9.61 -22.61
N VAL A 102 -18.41 -9.51 -21.28
CA VAL A 102 -18.46 -10.68 -20.39
C VAL A 102 -19.75 -11.47 -20.62
N TYR A 103 -20.88 -10.79 -20.70
CA TYR A 103 -22.15 -11.44 -20.99
C TYR A 103 -22.19 -11.98 -22.42
N ALA A 104 -21.68 -11.23 -23.40
CA ALA A 104 -21.63 -11.65 -24.80
C ALA A 104 -20.74 -12.89 -25.02
N LEU A 105 -19.64 -13.03 -24.26
CA LEU A 105 -18.70 -14.15 -24.40
C LEU A 105 -19.06 -15.36 -23.55
N PHE A 106 -19.53 -15.15 -22.31
CA PHE A 106 -19.71 -16.23 -21.33
C PHE A 106 -21.18 -16.50 -20.98
N GLY A 107 -22.12 -15.62 -21.37
CA GLY A 107 -23.53 -15.71 -20.96
C GLY A 107 -23.76 -15.48 -19.47
N VAL A 108 -22.75 -15.00 -18.74
CA VAL A 108 -22.78 -14.79 -17.29
C VAL A 108 -22.83 -13.31 -16.97
N TYR A 109 -23.73 -12.92 -16.05
CA TYR A 109 -23.78 -11.57 -15.52
C TYR A 109 -22.67 -11.35 -14.49
N CYS A 110 -21.75 -10.43 -14.75
CA CYS A 110 -20.69 -10.04 -13.84
C CYS A 110 -21.22 -9.06 -12.75
N PRO A 111 -20.46 -8.80 -11.67
CA PRO A 111 -20.93 -7.94 -10.58
C PRO A 111 -21.16 -6.49 -11.03
N GLY A 112 -20.55 -6.07 -12.15
CA GLY A 112 -20.72 -4.75 -12.74
C GLY A 112 -21.87 -4.63 -13.75
N CYS A 113 -22.50 -5.73 -14.17
CA CYS A 113 -23.59 -5.68 -15.15
C CYS A 113 -24.74 -4.78 -14.65
N GLY A 114 -25.29 -3.94 -15.52
CA GLY A 114 -26.33 -2.97 -15.17
C GLY A 114 -25.84 -1.74 -14.39
N GLY A 115 -24.53 -1.63 -14.11
CA GLY A 115 -23.98 -0.51 -13.33
C GLY A 115 -24.22 0.87 -13.96
N MET A 116 -24.10 1.00 -15.29
CA MET A 116 -24.35 2.27 -15.98
C MET A 116 -25.83 2.71 -15.86
N ARG A 117 -26.78 1.77 -16.02
CA ARG A 117 -28.21 2.02 -15.82
C ARG A 117 -28.54 2.37 -14.38
N ALA A 118 -27.91 1.67 -13.44
CA ALA A 118 -28.04 1.99 -12.03
C ALA A 118 -27.61 3.44 -11.74
N MET A 119 -26.47 3.89 -12.28
CA MET A 119 -26.01 5.27 -12.09
C MET A 119 -26.94 6.30 -12.77
N HIS A 120 -27.47 6.01 -13.96
CA HIS A 120 -28.46 6.88 -14.62
C HIS A 120 -29.73 7.04 -13.76
N ASN A 121 -30.31 5.92 -13.32
CA ASN A 121 -31.49 5.93 -12.44
C ASN A 121 -31.20 6.64 -11.11
N LEU A 122 -29.98 6.48 -10.58
CA LEU A 122 -29.55 7.19 -9.37
C LEU A 122 -29.48 8.71 -9.60
N THR A 123 -29.00 9.17 -10.76
CA THR A 123 -28.95 10.59 -11.11
C THR A 123 -30.33 11.20 -11.34
N ASP A 124 -31.29 10.39 -11.77
CA ASP A 124 -32.70 10.82 -11.95
C ASP A 124 -33.51 10.78 -10.64
N GLY A 125 -32.92 10.29 -9.54
CA GLY A 125 -33.57 10.15 -8.24
C GLY A 125 -34.36 8.85 -8.05
N ASN A 126 -34.33 7.94 -9.03
CA ASN A 126 -34.99 6.65 -8.99
C ASN A 126 -34.12 5.62 -8.24
N ILE A 127 -34.10 5.72 -6.90
CA ILE A 127 -33.26 4.86 -6.04
C ILE A 127 -33.62 3.38 -6.18
N LEU A 128 -34.91 3.06 -6.25
CA LEU A 128 -35.37 1.67 -6.35
C LEU A 128 -34.92 1.03 -7.67
N ASP A 129 -35.13 1.73 -8.79
CA ASP A 129 -34.70 1.27 -10.12
C ASP A 129 -33.18 1.20 -10.25
N SER A 130 -32.45 2.08 -9.54
CA SER A 130 -31.00 1.98 -9.41
C SER A 130 -30.58 0.69 -8.72
N LEU A 131 -31.23 0.30 -7.62
CA LEU A 131 -30.89 -0.91 -6.86
C LEU A 131 -31.26 -2.17 -7.64
N HIS A 132 -32.40 -2.15 -8.35
CA HIS A 132 -32.81 -3.25 -9.23
C HIS A 132 -31.80 -3.45 -10.37
N SER A 133 -31.31 -2.35 -10.96
CA SER A 133 -30.30 -2.39 -12.02
C SER A 133 -28.96 -2.93 -11.53
N ASN A 134 -28.49 -2.45 -10.36
CA ASN A 134 -27.31 -3.00 -9.70
C ASN A 134 -27.26 -2.65 -8.21
N LEU A 135 -27.39 -3.66 -7.35
CA LEU A 135 -27.41 -3.49 -5.90
C LEU A 135 -26.09 -2.94 -5.35
N LEU A 136 -24.96 -3.21 -6.02
CA LEU A 136 -23.64 -2.73 -5.61
C LEU A 136 -23.37 -1.29 -6.03
N ALA A 137 -24.09 -0.74 -7.00
CA ALA A 137 -23.80 0.60 -7.54
C ALA A 137 -23.95 1.69 -6.47
N LEU A 138 -25.08 1.70 -5.76
CA LEU A 138 -25.35 2.70 -4.74
C LEU A 138 -24.33 2.70 -3.58
N PRO A 139 -24.05 1.57 -2.88
CA PRO A 139 -23.09 1.56 -1.78
C PRO A 139 -21.67 1.90 -2.24
N LEU A 140 -21.26 1.47 -3.45
CA LEU A 140 -19.95 1.84 -4.00
C LEU A 140 -19.86 3.34 -4.32
N THR A 141 -20.92 3.94 -4.87
CA THR A 141 -20.97 5.38 -5.11
C THR A 141 -20.89 6.18 -3.81
N ILE A 142 -21.64 5.76 -2.78
CA ILE A 142 -21.58 6.40 -1.46
C ILE A 142 -20.18 6.25 -0.84
N ALA A 143 -19.60 5.05 -0.87
CA ALA A 143 -18.26 4.80 -0.35
C ALA A 143 -17.21 5.65 -1.07
N PHE A 144 -17.31 5.77 -2.40
CA PHE A 144 -16.43 6.63 -3.19
C PHE A 144 -16.61 8.12 -2.83
N ALA A 145 -17.84 8.60 -2.70
CA ALA A 145 -18.11 9.99 -2.31
C ALA A 145 -17.52 10.31 -0.93
N VAL A 146 -17.75 9.45 0.07
CA VAL A 146 -17.18 9.59 1.42
C VAL A 146 -15.65 9.59 1.37
N PHE A 147 -15.06 8.68 0.60
CA PHE A 147 -13.61 8.59 0.42
C PHE A 147 -13.02 9.88 -0.17
N VAL A 148 -13.62 10.41 -1.24
CA VAL A 148 -13.17 11.65 -1.88
C VAL A 148 -13.34 12.84 -0.93
N ILE A 149 -14.46 12.93 -0.21
CA ILE A 149 -14.72 14.00 0.76
C ILE A 149 -13.69 13.98 1.89
N ASP A 150 -13.42 12.82 2.51
CA ASP A 150 -12.38 12.68 3.54
C ASP A 150 -11.00 13.07 3.00
N TRP A 151 -10.68 12.69 1.75
CA TRP A 151 -9.44 13.08 1.10
C TRP A 151 -9.33 14.60 0.92
N ILE A 152 -10.39 15.27 0.43
CA ILE A 152 -10.44 16.73 0.31
C ILE A 152 -10.26 17.40 1.67
N VAL A 153 -10.98 16.94 2.70
CA VAL A 153 -10.91 17.51 4.06
C VAL A 153 -9.50 17.38 4.64
N ARG A 154 -8.84 16.22 4.46
CA ARG A 154 -7.46 16.01 4.92
C ARG A 154 -6.47 16.88 4.15
N ALA A 155 -6.62 16.99 2.84
CA ALA A 155 -5.77 17.83 1.99
C ALA A 155 -5.86 19.30 2.41
N ARG A 156 -7.08 19.81 2.69
CA ARG A 156 -7.31 21.17 3.21
C ARG A 156 -6.67 21.41 4.57
N ARG A 157 -6.66 20.41 5.45
CA ARG A 157 -6.01 20.47 6.77
C ARG A 157 -4.48 20.30 6.70
N GLY A 158 -3.89 20.24 5.51
CA GLY A 158 -2.47 20.02 5.31
C GLY A 158 -1.97 18.64 5.76
N ARG A 159 -2.87 17.69 6.03
CA ARG A 159 -2.51 16.33 6.47
C ARG A 159 -2.16 15.49 5.25
N ARG A 160 -1.13 14.64 5.39
CA ARG A 160 -0.79 13.65 4.35
C ARG A 160 -1.96 12.66 4.23
N TRP A 161 -2.40 12.42 3.00
CA TRP A 161 -3.38 11.37 2.73
C TRP A 161 -2.77 10.02 3.12
N ARG A 162 -3.53 9.23 3.88
CA ARG A 162 -3.20 7.85 4.19
C ARG A 162 -4.27 6.99 3.52
N VAL A 163 -3.86 6.19 2.54
CA VAL A 163 -4.68 5.07 2.10
C VAL A 163 -5.03 4.22 3.31
N PRO A 164 -6.31 3.86 3.52
CA PRO A 164 -6.68 2.85 4.50
C PRO A 164 -5.86 1.59 4.22
N GLY A 165 -5.26 1.00 5.25
CA GLY A 165 -4.56 -0.28 5.08
C GLY A 165 -5.56 -1.34 4.65
N LEU A 166 -5.40 -1.90 3.46
CA LEU A 166 -6.20 -3.02 2.99
C LEU A 166 -5.66 -4.30 3.64
N SER A 167 -6.30 -4.73 4.72
CA SER A 167 -5.98 -6.03 5.31
C SER A 167 -6.33 -7.15 4.35
N ALA A 168 -5.61 -8.28 4.42
CA ALA A 168 -5.94 -9.46 3.61
C ALA A 168 -7.41 -9.89 3.83
N VAL A 169 -7.90 -9.79 5.07
CA VAL A 169 -9.30 -10.07 5.42
C VAL A 169 -10.25 -9.14 4.65
N THR A 170 -9.98 -7.84 4.59
CA THR A 170 -10.80 -6.87 3.84
C THR A 170 -10.84 -7.20 2.36
N VAL A 171 -9.68 -7.51 1.76
CA VAL A 171 -9.57 -7.84 0.34
C VAL A 171 -10.33 -9.13 0.03
N TRP A 172 -10.11 -10.21 0.79
CA TRP A 172 -10.82 -11.47 0.61
C TRP A 172 -12.32 -11.36 0.90
N SER A 173 -12.73 -10.55 1.87
CA SER A 173 -14.15 -10.29 2.14
C SER A 173 -14.82 -9.57 0.97
N PHE A 174 -14.13 -8.59 0.36
CA PHE A 174 -14.63 -7.90 -0.82
C PHE A 174 -14.78 -8.84 -2.01
N PHE A 175 -13.78 -9.67 -2.30
CA PHE A 175 -13.88 -10.68 -3.37
C PHE A 175 -14.94 -11.74 -3.08
N GLY A 176 -15.06 -12.19 -1.83
CA GLY A 176 -16.11 -13.11 -1.39
C GLY A 176 -17.51 -12.52 -1.59
N LEU A 177 -17.70 -11.25 -1.25
CA LEU A 177 -18.95 -10.53 -1.50
C LEU A 177 -19.26 -10.43 -3.00
N LEU A 178 -18.28 -10.08 -3.83
CA LEU A 178 -18.46 -10.01 -5.29
C LEU A 178 -18.80 -11.38 -5.89
N ALA A 179 -18.12 -12.44 -5.45
CA ALA A 179 -18.39 -13.80 -5.89
C ALA A 179 -19.80 -14.25 -5.47
N PHE A 180 -20.17 -14.04 -4.20
CA PHE A 180 -21.50 -14.33 -3.68
C PHE A 180 -22.59 -13.58 -4.45
N TYR A 181 -22.42 -12.28 -4.68
CA TYR A 181 -23.35 -11.46 -5.45
C TYR A 181 -23.47 -11.94 -6.90
N THR A 182 -22.35 -12.32 -7.52
CA THR A 182 -22.33 -12.88 -8.88
C THR A 182 -23.12 -14.19 -8.93
N VAL A 183 -22.89 -15.10 -7.99
CA VAL A 183 -23.64 -16.37 -7.91
C VAL A 183 -25.12 -16.09 -7.72
N LEU A 184 -25.48 -15.25 -6.73
CA LEU A 184 -26.87 -14.92 -6.43
C LEU A 184 -27.61 -14.39 -7.68
N ARG A 185 -27.01 -13.45 -8.40
CA ARG A 185 -27.59 -12.85 -9.61
C ARG A 185 -27.73 -13.83 -10.79
N ASN A 186 -26.90 -14.87 -10.88
CA ASN A 186 -26.98 -15.89 -11.95
C ASN A 186 -27.85 -17.10 -11.57
N THR A 187 -28.43 -17.13 -10.36
CA THR A 187 -29.35 -18.19 -9.92
C THR A 187 -30.83 -17.76 -10.08
N PRO A 188 -31.80 -18.71 -10.06
CA PRO A 188 -33.22 -18.39 -10.18
C PRO A 188 -33.73 -17.39 -9.14
N TRP A 189 -33.11 -17.39 -7.95
CA TRP A 189 -33.40 -16.44 -6.88
C TRP A 189 -32.88 -15.04 -7.12
N GLY A 190 -32.09 -14.78 -8.18
CA GLY A 190 -31.55 -13.47 -8.55
C GLY A 190 -32.16 -12.86 -9.80
N THR A 191 -33.21 -13.49 -10.35
CA THR A 191 -33.93 -13.04 -11.55
C THR A 191 -34.54 -11.64 -11.39
N TRP A 192 -34.80 -11.19 -10.17
CA TRP A 192 -35.23 -9.83 -9.84
C TRP A 192 -34.10 -8.78 -9.92
N LEU A 193 -32.84 -9.19 -10.02
CA LEU A 193 -31.68 -8.31 -10.24
C LEU A 193 -31.23 -8.29 -11.71
N THR A 194 -32.03 -8.84 -12.64
CA THR A 194 -31.72 -8.67 -14.06
C THR A 194 -31.95 -7.21 -14.44
N PRO A 195 -30.99 -6.59 -15.15
CA PRO A 195 -31.10 -5.19 -15.51
C PRO A 195 -32.35 -4.95 -16.34
N VAL A 196 -33.18 -4.02 -15.88
CA VAL A 196 -34.26 -3.41 -16.68
C VAL A 196 -33.71 -2.58 -17.84
#